data_AF-A0A9W9PUI9-F1
#
_entry.id   AF-A0A9W9PUI9-F1
#
_cell.length_a   1.000
_cell.length_b   1.000
_cell.length_c   1.000
_cell.angle_alpha   90.00
_cell.angle_beta   90.00
_cell.angle_gamma   90.00
#
_symmetry.space_group_name_H-M   'P 1'
#
loop_
_entity.id
_entity.type
_entity.pdbx_description
1 polymer ?
#
loop_
_entity_poly.entity_id
_entity_poly.type
_entity_poly.pdbx_seq_one_letter_code
_entity_poly.pdbx_strand_id
1 'polypeptide(L)'
;MSISGSPNTGHLPVENSTVPFWHRDLHELHDHRTTEELPESSDVVIIGAGYARIATAYHLVKGEASGNNLSATILEARGVCSGLDIALEVLEFEIAHLYAMKSLIEEEKINCDFTLTRSIDVWCNKEAAFKAKVMFDMLRSRNLNYMKDVLFVLGKDAERISGVKGAKACASFTAGTLWP
;
A
#
# COMPACT_ATOMS: atom_id res chain seq x y z
N MET A 1 44.23 22.52 2.84
CA MET A 1 43.26 23.02 3.83
C MET A 1 42.24 21.90 4.04
N SER A 2 42.42 21.09 5.08
CA SER A 2 41.54 19.97 5.41
C SER A 2 40.30 20.50 6.14
N ILE A 3 39.12 20.32 5.54
CA ILE A 3 37.84 20.66 6.17
C ILE A 3 37.53 19.56 7.20
N SER A 4 38.03 19.72 8.43
CA SER A 4 37.62 18.89 9.57
C SER A 4 36.36 19.48 10.19
N GLY A 5 35.21 19.21 9.57
CA GLY A 5 33.90 19.41 10.18
C GLY A 5 33.36 18.06 10.59
N SER A 6 33.12 17.83 11.90
CA SER A 6 32.30 16.71 12.36
C SER A 6 30.96 16.77 11.62
N PRO A 7 30.46 15.69 11.01
CA PRO A 7 29.17 15.71 10.33
C PRO A 7 28.12 16.11 11.35
N ASN A 8 27.37 17.18 11.07
CA ASN A 8 26.26 17.58 11.91
C ASN A 8 25.16 16.50 11.75
N THR A 9 25.13 15.52 12.65
CA THR A 9 24.26 14.33 12.56
C THR A 9 22.79 14.64 12.83
N GLY A 10 22.43 15.89 13.13
CA GLY A 10 21.06 16.30 13.48
C GLY A 10 20.01 16.14 12.37
N HIS A 11 20.39 15.64 11.18
CA HIS A 11 19.49 15.47 10.02
C HIS A 11 19.31 14.01 9.58
N LEU A 12 20.09 13.07 10.14
CA LEU A 12 19.93 11.65 9.85
C LEU A 12 19.02 10.98 10.87
N PRO A 13 18.36 9.87 10.53
CA PRO A 13 17.62 9.07 11.51
C PRO A 13 18.51 8.72 12.70
N VAL A 14 17.95 8.82 13.90
CA VAL A 14 18.64 8.40 15.13
C VAL A 14 18.83 6.88 15.13
N GLU A 15 19.99 6.42 15.57
CA GLU A 15 20.41 5.01 15.52
C GLU A 15 19.45 4.08 16.28
N ASN A 16 18.93 4.54 17.43
CA ASN A 16 18.01 3.78 18.27
C ASN A 16 16.55 4.30 18.15
N SER A 17 16.06 4.47 16.93
CA SER A 17 14.66 4.82 16.72
C SER A 17 13.75 3.66 17.18
N THR A 18 12.53 3.99 17.62
CA THR A 18 11.53 2.96 17.92
C THR A 18 11.22 2.15 16.67
N VAL A 19 11.17 0.82 16.78
CA VAL A 19 10.74 -0.05 15.68
C VAL A 19 9.25 0.17 15.44
N PRO A 20 8.86 0.76 14.29
CA PRO A 20 7.46 0.93 14.00
C PRO A 20 6.82 -0.45 13.79
N PHE A 21 5.50 -0.53 14.00
CA PHE A 21 4.77 -1.79 13.90
C PHE A 21 5.01 -2.53 12.57
N TRP A 22 5.11 -1.81 11.45
CA TRP A 22 5.36 -2.35 10.11
C TRP A 22 6.81 -2.80 9.84
N HIS A 23 7.71 -2.72 10.83
CA HIS A 23 9.06 -3.29 10.78
C HIS A 23 9.25 -4.43 11.80
N ARG A 24 8.16 -5.01 12.32
CA ARG A 24 8.23 -6.13 13.26
C ARG A 24 8.61 -7.43 12.58
N ASP A 25 8.09 -7.65 11.37
CA ASP A 25 8.38 -8.81 10.53
C ASP A 25 8.99 -8.32 9.21
N LEU A 26 10.32 -8.42 9.09
CA LEU A 26 11.04 -7.86 7.95
C LEU A 26 11.00 -8.81 6.75
N HIS A 27 10.59 -8.28 5.59
CA HIS A 27 10.69 -8.99 4.32
C HIS A 27 12.17 -9.15 3.90
N GLU A 28 12.49 -10.16 3.09
CA GLU A 28 13.82 -10.39 2.51
C GLU A 28 14.38 -9.19 1.71
N LEU A 29 13.50 -8.28 1.31
CA LEU A 29 13.86 -7.09 0.55
C LEU A 29 14.03 -5.84 1.41
N HIS A 30 13.87 -5.93 2.74
CA HIS A 30 13.95 -4.78 3.64
C HIS A 30 15.26 -4.01 3.48
N ASP A 31 16.39 -4.73 3.51
CA ASP A 31 17.72 -4.16 3.30
C ASP A 31 18.25 -4.44 1.89
N HIS A 32 17.35 -4.64 0.92
CA HIS A 32 17.75 -4.96 -0.44
C HIS A 32 18.55 -3.83 -1.05
N ARG A 33 19.75 -4.18 -1.49
CA ARG A 33 20.68 -3.30 -2.19
C ARG A 33 21.06 -3.96 -3.50
N THR A 34 20.69 -3.31 -4.60
CA THR A 34 20.93 -3.81 -5.96
C THR A 34 22.39 -3.63 -6.41
N THR A 35 23.11 -2.64 -5.85
CA THR A 35 24.51 -2.36 -6.16
C THR A 35 25.30 -2.10 -4.88
N GLU A 36 26.51 -2.66 -4.74
CA GLU A 36 27.35 -2.42 -3.55
C GLU A 36 27.62 -0.93 -3.37
N GLU A 37 28.07 -0.28 -4.44
CA GLU A 37 28.34 1.15 -4.49
C GLU A 37 27.19 1.93 -5.16
N LEU A 38 27.07 3.21 -4.79
CA LEU A 38 26.13 4.11 -5.44
C LEU A 38 26.58 4.40 -6.89
N PRO A 39 25.65 4.47 -7.85
CA PRO A 39 25.97 4.92 -9.19
C PRO A 39 26.59 6.33 -9.18
N GLU A 40 27.61 6.56 -10.02
CA GLU A 40 28.22 7.90 -10.15
C GLU A 40 27.22 8.98 -10.60
N SER A 41 26.21 8.57 -11.38
CA SER A 41 25.15 9.46 -11.88
C SER A 41 23.84 8.71 -12.08
N SER A 42 22.72 9.43 -12.02
CA SER A 42 21.38 8.94 -12.39
C SER A 42 20.56 10.09 -12.95
N ASP A 43 19.69 9.80 -13.92
CA ASP A 43 18.76 10.80 -14.48
C ASP A 43 17.73 11.24 -13.44
N VAL A 44 17.32 10.32 -12.56
CA VAL A 44 16.41 10.58 -11.45
C VAL A 44 16.94 9.95 -10.17
N VAL A 45 16.93 10.71 -9.08
CA VAL A 45 17.20 10.21 -7.72
C VAL A 45 15.93 10.37 -6.87
N ILE A 46 15.50 9.28 -6.24
CA ILE A 46 14.29 9.19 -5.44
C ILE A 46 14.69 8.94 -3.99
N ILE A 47 14.35 9.88 -3.11
CA ILE A 47 14.64 9.79 -1.67
C ILE A 47 13.43 9.22 -0.92
N GLY A 48 13.66 8.07 -0.28
CA GLY A 48 12.68 7.24 0.40
C GLY A 48 12.13 6.12 -0.48
N ALA A 49 11.89 4.95 0.10
CA ALA A 49 11.32 3.78 -0.55
C ALA A 49 9.96 3.39 0.03
N GLY A 50 9.14 4.39 0.36
CA GLY A 50 7.73 4.21 0.68
C GLY A 50 6.85 4.07 -0.58
N TYR A 51 5.59 3.71 -0.38
CA TYR A 51 4.62 3.44 -1.46
C TYR A 51 4.59 4.50 -2.56
N ALA A 52 4.48 5.78 -2.19
CA ALA A 52 4.41 6.89 -3.16
C ALA A 52 5.68 6.98 -4.03
N ARG A 53 6.85 6.73 -3.45
CA ARG A 53 8.15 6.81 -4.13
C ARG A 53 8.38 5.61 -5.03
N ILE A 54 8.02 4.40 -4.57
CA ILE A 54 8.05 3.19 -5.41
C ILE A 54 7.07 3.30 -6.57
N ALA A 55 5.85 3.82 -6.33
CA ALA A 55 4.87 4.06 -7.39
C ALA A 55 5.39 5.06 -8.44
N THR A 56 6.08 6.12 -8.00
CA THR A 56 6.75 7.08 -8.90
C THR A 56 7.80 6.38 -9.74
N ALA A 57 8.71 5.62 -9.11
CA ALA A 57 9.75 4.86 -9.80
C ALA A 57 9.17 3.88 -10.84
N TYR A 58 8.12 3.15 -10.47
CA TYR A 58 7.43 2.23 -11.35
C TYR A 58 6.89 2.92 -12.61
N HIS A 59 6.21 4.06 -12.46
CA HIS A 59 5.64 4.79 -13.60
C HIS A 59 6.70 5.49 -14.45
N LEU A 60 7.83 5.90 -13.87
CA LEU A 60 8.97 6.42 -14.65
C LEU A 60 9.57 5.34 -15.57
N VAL A 61 9.66 4.10 -15.07
CA VAL A 61 10.25 2.97 -15.80
C VAL A 61 9.26 2.30 -16.76
N LYS A 62 7.96 2.28 -16.43
CA LYS A 62 6.92 1.53 -17.17
C LYS A 62 5.87 2.39 -17.89
N GLY A 63 5.80 3.70 -17.64
CA GLY A 63 4.80 4.60 -18.22
C GLY A 63 5.13 5.06 -19.65
N GLU A 64 4.24 5.83 -20.27
CA GLU A 64 4.42 6.35 -21.64
C GLU A 64 5.63 7.31 -21.81
N ALA A 65 6.21 7.79 -20.71
CA ALA A 65 7.50 8.47 -20.70
C ALA A 65 8.71 7.55 -20.98
N SER A 66 8.48 6.23 -21.07
CA SER A 66 9.47 5.19 -21.39
C SER A 66 10.08 5.29 -22.80
N GLY A 67 9.69 6.29 -23.60
CA GLY A 67 10.43 6.64 -24.82
C GLY A 67 11.90 6.98 -24.55
N ASN A 68 12.23 7.42 -23.33
CA ASN A 68 13.60 7.60 -22.86
C ASN A 68 13.91 6.55 -21.79
N ASN A 69 14.99 5.78 -22.00
CA ASN A 69 15.48 4.76 -21.08
C ASN A 69 16.15 5.43 -19.86
N LEU A 70 15.36 6.01 -18.95
CA LEU A 70 15.84 6.79 -17.81
C LEU A 70 16.45 5.89 -16.73
N SER A 71 17.62 6.29 -16.24
CA SER A 71 18.26 5.69 -15.06
C SER A 71 17.70 6.30 -13.77
N ALA A 72 17.17 5.47 -12.89
CA ALA A 72 16.59 5.90 -11.62
C ALA A 72 17.26 5.20 -10.43
N THR A 73 17.70 5.97 -9.44
CA THR A 73 18.26 5.48 -8.17
C THR A 73 17.31 5.80 -7.03
N ILE A 74 16.94 4.79 -6.22
CA ILE A 74 16.13 4.95 -5.00
C ILE A 74 17.06 4.81 -3.80
N LEU A 75 17.01 5.78 -2.89
CA LEU A 75 17.79 5.79 -1.65
C LEU A 75 16.84 5.76 -0.46
N GLU A 76 17.00 4.78 0.43
CA GLU A 76 16.22 4.66 1.66
C GLU A 76 17.16 4.61 2.87
N ALA A 77 16.81 5.35 3.91
CA ALA A 77 17.66 5.55 5.07
C ALA A 77 17.48 4.47 6.14
N ARG A 78 16.36 3.74 6.14
CA ARG A 78 16.00 2.81 7.24
C ARG A 78 15.61 1.39 6.80
N GLY A 79 15.08 1.23 5.59
CA GLY A 79 14.65 -0.05 5.02
C GLY A 79 13.46 0.10 4.08
N VAL A 80 13.41 -0.71 3.03
CA VAL A 80 12.37 -0.66 2.00
C VAL A 80 11.08 -1.29 2.50
N CYS A 81 9.96 -0.61 2.26
CA CYS A 81 8.63 -1.16 2.44
C CYS A 81 8.16 -1.73 1.09
N SER A 82 8.58 -2.95 0.75
CA SER A 82 8.23 -3.58 -0.53
C SER A 82 7.67 -4.98 -0.41
N GLY A 83 6.61 -5.23 -1.18
CA GLY A 83 6.15 -6.57 -1.52
C GLY A 83 4.64 -6.67 -1.52
N LEU A 84 4.14 -7.69 -2.22
CA LEU A 84 2.76 -8.13 -2.03
C LEU A 84 2.53 -8.51 -0.56
N ASP A 85 3.49 -9.16 0.08
CA ASP A 85 3.34 -9.63 1.47
C ASP A 85 3.21 -8.47 2.46
N ILE A 86 4.03 -7.42 2.33
CA ILE A 86 3.86 -6.20 3.14
C ILE A 86 2.52 -5.51 2.84
N ALA A 87 2.05 -5.52 1.58
CA ALA A 87 0.73 -4.98 1.27
C ALA A 87 -0.42 -5.79 1.91
N LEU A 88 -0.25 -7.11 2.09
CA LEU A 88 -1.20 -7.95 2.80
C LEU A 88 -1.21 -7.65 4.30
N GLU A 89 -0.03 -7.45 4.90
CA GLU A 89 0.08 -7.05 6.31
C GLU A 89 -0.54 -5.66 6.57
N VAL A 90 -0.33 -4.71 5.66
CA VAL A 90 -0.97 -3.38 5.75
C VAL A 90 -2.49 -3.52 5.66
N LEU A 91 -3.00 -4.35 4.75
CA LEU A 91 -4.44 -4.59 4.64
C LEU A 91 -5.01 -5.23 5.91
N GLU A 92 -4.32 -6.20 6.48
CA GLU A 92 -4.71 -6.80 7.76
C GLU A 92 -4.71 -5.76 8.89
N PHE A 93 -3.71 -4.87 8.93
CA PHE A 93 -3.66 -3.76 9.86
C PHE A 93 -4.82 -2.77 9.68
N GLU A 94 -5.13 -2.35 8.46
CA GLU A 94 -6.26 -1.44 8.18
C GLU A 94 -7.59 -2.03 8.68
N ILE A 95 -7.79 -3.33 8.48
CA ILE A 95 -8.97 -4.05 8.96
C ILE A 95 -8.98 -4.14 10.48
N ALA A 96 -7.86 -4.51 11.11
CA ALA A 96 -7.74 -4.55 12.56
C ALA A 96 -7.96 -3.16 13.18
N HIS A 97 -7.46 -2.11 12.52
CA HIS A 97 -7.60 -0.72 12.95
C HIS A 97 -9.05 -0.28 12.92
N LEU A 98 -9.82 -0.65 11.89
CA LEU A 98 -11.26 -0.38 11.83
C LEU A 98 -12.00 -0.94 13.06
N TYR A 99 -11.70 -2.17 13.47
CA TYR A 99 -12.33 -2.78 14.65
C TYR A 99 -11.81 -2.17 15.96
N ALA A 100 -10.52 -1.83 16.04
CA ALA A 100 -9.96 -1.14 17.20
C ALA A 100 -10.60 0.24 17.41
N MET A 101 -10.82 0.99 16.33
CA MET A 101 -11.55 2.26 16.37
C MET A 101 -12.97 2.07 16.88
N LYS A 102 -13.69 1.07 16.38
CA LYS A 102 -15.04 0.74 16.87
C LYS A 102 -15.05 0.48 18.37
N SER A 103 -14.16 -0.39 18.85
CA SER A 103 -14.06 -0.73 20.28
C SER A 103 -13.77 0.50 21.12
N LEU A 104 -12.81 1.34 20.72
CA LEU A 104 -12.46 2.56 21.43
C LEU A 104 -13.64 3.52 21.55
N ILE A 105 -14.38 3.73 20.45
CA ILE A 105 -15.55 4.62 20.43
C ILE A 105 -16.65 4.12 21.37
N GLU A 106 -16.90 2.81 21.37
CA GLU A 106 -17.90 2.18 22.23
C GLU A 106 -17.51 2.22 23.72
N GLU A 107 -16.24 1.96 24.03
CA GLU A 107 -15.72 1.93 25.40
C GLU A 107 -15.64 3.32 26.03
N GLU A 108 -15.08 4.29 25.32
CA GLU A 108 -14.90 5.66 25.80
C GLU A 108 -16.14 6.54 25.56
N LYS A 109 -17.17 6.00 24.90
CA LYS A 109 -18.41 6.70 24.54
C LYS A 109 -18.14 7.99 23.76
N ILE A 110 -17.26 7.90 22.77
CA ILE A 110 -16.89 9.04 21.93
C ILE A 110 -18.13 9.47 21.14
N ASN A 111 -18.52 10.74 21.30
CA ASN A 111 -19.63 11.33 20.58
C ASN A 111 -19.25 11.54 19.11
N CYS A 112 -19.58 10.57 18.25
CA CYS A 112 -19.37 10.62 16.81
C CYS A 112 -20.38 9.69 16.10
N ASP A 113 -20.59 9.89 14.79
CA ASP A 113 -21.53 9.10 13.98
C ASP A 113 -20.89 7.83 13.39
N PHE A 114 -19.98 7.20 14.13
CA PHE A 114 -19.28 6.01 13.62
C PHE A 114 -20.25 4.88 13.29
N THR A 115 -20.16 4.36 12.07
CA THR A 115 -20.97 3.23 11.60
C THR A 115 -20.11 2.27 10.79
N LEU A 116 -20.13 0.98 11.15
CA LEU A 116 -19.63 -0.07 10.28
C LEU A 116 -20.58 -0.24 9.10
N THR A 117 -20.02 -0.20 7.90
CA THR A 117 -20.75 -0.29 6.65
C THR A 117 -20.01 -1.16 5.66
N ARG A 118 -20.53 -1.25 4.45
CA ARG A 118 -19.91 -1.95 3.33
C ARG A 118 -19.42 -0.91 2.32
N SER A 119 -18.15 -0.97 1.95
CA SER A 119 -17.69 -0.30 0.74
C SER A 119 -17.92 -1.21 -0.46
N ILE A 120 -18.14 -0.63 -1.64
CA ILE A 120 -18.26 -1.37 -2.90
C ILE A 120 -17.36 -0.73 -3.95
N ASP A 121 -16.33 -1.45 -4.35
CA ASP A 121 -15.52 -1.11 -5.51
C ASP A 121 -16.20 -1.63 -6.78
N VAL A 122 -16.30 -0.80 -7.81
CA VAL A 122 -17.04 -1.13 -9.04
C VAL A 122 -16.16 -0.93 -10.27
N TRP A 123 -16.05 -1.99 -11.07
CA TRP A 123 -15.35 -1.95 -12.35
C TRP A 123 -16.35 -1.89 -13.51
N CYS A 124 -16.38 -0.77 -14.22
CA CYS A 124 -17.24 -0.57 -15.39
C CYS A 124 -16.57 -0.97 -16.73
N ASN A 125 -15.26 -1.25 -16.71
CA ASN A 125 -14.48 -1.71 -17.86
C ASN A 125 -14.25 -3.24 -17.77
N LYS A 126 -14.48 -3.97 -18.87
CA LYS A 126 -14.31 -5.42 -18.94
C LYS A 126 -12.87 -5.88 -18.65
N GLU A 127 -11.88 -5.18 -19.18
CA GLU A 127 -10.47 -5.50 -18.97
C GLU A 127 -10.06 -5.32 -17.51
N ALA A 128 -10.44 -4.19 -16.90
CA ALA A 128 -10.17 -3.92 -15.49
C ALA A 128 -10.89 -4.92 -14.58
N ALA A 129 -12.15 -5.25 -14.88
CA ALA A 129 -12.92 -6.27 -14.16
C ALA A 129 -12.27 -7.66 -14.23
N PHE A 130 -11.72 -8.04 -15.39
CA PHE A 130 -11.00 -9.29 -15.54
C PHE A 130 -9.71 -9.30 -14.73
N LYS A 131 -8.90 -8.24 -14.81
CA LYS A 131 -7.68 -8.09 -13.99
C LYS A 131 -7.98 -8.14 -12.49
N ALA A 132 -9.05 -7.46 -12.05
CA ALA A 132 -9.51 -7.49 -10.67
C ALA A 132 -9.92 -8.90 -10.22
N LYS A 133 -10.60 -9.67 -11.09
CA LYS A 133 -10.96 -11.06 -10.79
C LYS A 133 -9.73 -11.96 -10.62
N VAL A 134 -8.74 -11.81 -11.51
CA VAL A 134 -7.47 -12.55 -11.41
C VAL A 134 -6.76 -12.23 -10.10
N MET A 135 -6.67 -10.95 -9.75
CA MET A 135 -6.09 -10.51 -8.47
C MET A 135 -6.86 -11.08 -7.27
N PHE A 136 -8.19 -11.00 -7.28
CA PHE A 136 -9.03 -11.53 -6.22
C PHE A 136 -8.85 -13.05 -6.02
N ASP A 137 -8.79 -13.82 -7.10
CA ASP A 137 -8.57 -15.27 -7.02
C ASP A 137 -7.19 -15.61 -6.46
N MET A 138 -6.17 -14.84 -6.83
CA MET A 138 -4.82 -14.97 -6.28
C MET A 138 -4.81 -14.66 -4.77
N LEU A 139 -5.49 -13.59 -4.33
CA LEU A 139 -5.57 -13.27 -2.90
C LEU A 139 -6.35 -14.34 -2.12
N ARG A 140 -7.41 -14.89 -2.71
CA ARG A 140 -8.22 -15.95 -2.08
C ARG A 140 -7.46 -17.27 -1.96
N SER A 141 -6.56 -17.59 -2.90
CA SER A 141 -5.74 -18.82 -2.82
C SER A 141 -4.70 -18.77 -1.70
N ARG A 142 -4.34 -17.57 -1.21
CA ARG A 142 -3.45 -17.39 -0.05
C ARG A 142 -4.11 -17.65 1.31
N ASN A 143 -5.39 -18.00 1.34
CA ASN A 143 -6.13 -18.37 2.56
C ASN A 143 -6.11 -17.30 3.67
N LEU A 144 -6.09 -16.03 3.29
CA LEU A 144 -6.05 -14.89 4.20
C LEU A 144 -7.42 -14.73 4.88
N ASN A 145 -7.46 -14.64 6.21
CA ASN A 145 -8.73 -14.64 6.96
C ASN A 145 -9.67 -13.51 6.56
N TYR A 146 -9.13 -12.31 6.32
CA TYR A 146 -9.90 -11.15 5.93
C TYR A 146 -10.54 -11.26 4.53
N MET A 147 -10.01 -12.13 3.65
CA MET A 147 -10.61 -12.35 2.33
C MET A 147 -11.97 -13.06 2.42
N LYS A 148 -12.33 -13.64 3.58
CA LYS A 148 -13.67 -14.20 3.83
C LYS A 148 -14.76 -13.14 3.91
N ASP A 149 -14.41 -11.90 4.24
CA ASP A 149 -15.33 -10.76 4.29
C ASP A 149 -15.58 -10.14 2.90
N VAL A 150 -14.71 -10.42 1.93
CA VAL A 150 -14.78 -9.83 0.59
C VAL A 150 -15.71 -10.63 -0.31
N LEU A 151 -16.81 -10.01 -0.73
CA LEU A 151 -17.69 -10.51 -1.78
C LEU A 151 -17.24 -9.96 -3.14
N PHE A 152 -16.79 -10.82 -4.04
CA PHE A 152 -16.50 -10.43 -5.43
C PHE A 152 -17.54 -11.02 -6.39
N VAL A 153 -18.11 -10.17 -7.25
CA VAL A 153 -19.08 -10.55 -8.27
C VAL A 153 -18.63 -10.06 -9.65
N LEU A 154 -18.58 -10.99 -10.60
CA LEU A 154 -18.27 -10.72 -12.01
C LEU A 154 -19.53 -10.97 -12.86
N GLY A 155 -19.84 -10.05 -13.76
CA GLY A 155 -20.93 -10.17 -14.72
C GLY A 155 -22.22 -9.47 -14.31
N LYS A 156 -23.35 -9.99 -14.79
CA LYS A 156 -24.67 -9.33 -14.77
C LYS A 156 -25.18 -8.94 -13.37
N ASP A 157 -24.80 -9.69 -12.34
CA ASP A 157 -25.20 -9.39 -10.97
C ASP A 157 -24.44 -8.20 -10.35
N ALA A 158 -23.34 -7.76 -10.97
CA ALA A 158 -22.55 -6.64 -10.47
C ALA A 158 -23.36 -5.33 -10.45
N GLU A 159 -24.19 -5.07 -11.47
CA GLU A 159 -25.05 -3.87 -11.49
C GLU A 159 -26.09 -3.90 -10.37
N ARG A 160 -26.70 -5.07 -10.12
CA ARG A 160 -27.71 -5.26 -9.07
C ARG A 160 -27.13 -5.07 -7.68
N ILE A 161 -25.92 -5.57 -7.43
CA ILE A 161 -25.28 -5.53 -6.11
C ILE A 161 -24.65 -4.17 -5.84
N SER A 162 -24.02 -3.55 -6.84
CA SER A 162 -23.38 -2.24 -6.69
C SER A 162 -24.34 -1.06 -6.82
N GLY A 163 -25.49 -1.24 -7.47
CA GLY A 163 -26.38 -0.14 -7.86
C GLY A 163 -25.85 0.71 -9.02
N VAL A 164 -24.70 0.36 -9.60
CA VAL A 164 -24.06 1.13 -10.68
C VAL A 164 -24.40 0.52 -12.03
N LYS A 165 -25.10 1.29 -12.87
CA LYS A 165 -25.40 0.91 -14.25
C LYS A 165 -24.11 0.76 -15.06
N GLY A 166 -24.01 -0.30 -15.83
CA GLY A 166 -22.84 -0.60 -16.66
C GLY A 166 -21.75 -1.42 -15.96
N ALA A 167 -21.88 -1.70 -14.65
CA ALA A 167 -20.90 -2.46 -13.89
C ALA A 167 -20.63 -3.84 -14.52
N LYS A 168 -19.34 -4.18 -14.62
CA LYS A 168 -18.85 -5.47 -15.12
C LYS A 168 -18.39 -6.37 -13.99
N ALA A 169 -17.86 -5.79 -12.92
CA ALA A 169 -17.60 -6.47 -11.67
C ALA A 169 -17.81 -5.52 -10.49
N CYS A 170 -18.02 -6.07 -9.30
CA CYS A 170 -17.91 -5.33 -8.05
C CYS A 170 -17.30 -6.20 -6.96
N ALA A 171 -16.58 -5.56 -6.03
CA ALA A 171 -16.09 -6.17 -4.81
C ALA A 171 -16.65 -5.38 -3.65
N SER A 172 -17.08 -6.05 -2.60
CA SER A 172 -17.57 -5.37 -1.43
C SER A 172 -17.05 -6.01 -0.16
N PHE A 173 -16.68 -5.15 0.78
CA PHE A 173 -15.92 -5.46 1.99
C PHE A 173 -16.34 -4.50 3.11
N THR A 174 -16.06 -4.89 4.34
CA THR A 174 -16.37 -4.10 5.54
C THR A 174 -15.51 -2.84 5.58
N ALA A 175 -16.16 -1.72 5.89
CA ALA A 175 -15.55 -0.40 6.02
C ALA A 175 -16.20 0.35 7.19
N GLY A 176 -15.65 1.52 7.54
CA GLY A 176 -16.23 2.42 8.53
C GLY A 176 -16.48 3.80 7.95
N THR A 177 -17.59 4.41 8.30
CA THR A 177 -17.81 5.85 8.13
C THR A 177 -17.80 6.51 9.48
N LEU A 178 -17.14 7.65 9.59
CA LEU A 178 -17.01 8.43 10.82
C LEU A 178 -17.18 9.90 10.44
N TRP A 179 -18.00 10.62 11.21
CA TRP A 179 -18.00 12.07 11.22
C TRP A 179 -17.83 12.57 12.67
N PRO A 180 -17.03 13.63 12.92
CA PRO A 180 -16.89 14.22 14.24
C PRO A 180 -18.19 14.79 14.82
#